data_AF-C5F069-F1
#
_entry.id   AF-C5F069-F1
#
_cell.length_a   1.000
_cell.length_b   1.000
_cell.length_c   1.000
_cell.angle_alpha   90.00
_cell.angle_beta   90.00
_cell.angle_gamma   90.00
#
_symmetry.space_group_name_H-M   'P 1'
#
loop_
_entity.id
_entity.type
_entity.pdbx_description
1 polymer ?
#
loop_
_entity_poly.entity_id
_entity_poly.type
_entity_poly.pdbx_seq_one_letter_code
_entity_poly.pdbx_strand_id
1 'polypeptide(L)'
;MAKNESGLVVINKFIDQKPMVGNWEMDVVVVFIGFCYVGFFIPQSFVVSIVIVLMGIVATMILNKLKKAKVKGFFLHILYMLGLRKPKTYPPSYMRYFLGG
;
A
#
# COMPACT_ATOMS: atom_id res chain seq x y z
N MET A 1 19.39 9.14 -23.23
CA MET A 1 19.25 8.01 -22.28
C MET A 1 20.46 7.10 -22.47
N ALA A 2 21.21 6.82 -21.41
CA ALA A 2 22.38 5.94 -21.50
C ALA A 2 21.91 4.52 -21.85
N LYS A 3 22.19 4.08 -23.09
CA LYS A 3 21.97 2.70 -23.52
C LYS A 3 23.14 1.86 -23.03
N ASN A 4 22.87 0.69 -22.46
CA ASN A 4 23.91 -0.31 -22.17
C ASN A 4 24.42 -0.93 -23.50
N GLU A 5 25.60 -1.56 -23.47
CA GLU A 5 26.26 -2.23 -24.61
C GLU A 5 25.37 -3.30 -25.27
N SER A 6 24.38 -3.82 -24.55
CA SER A 6 23.36 -4.77 -25.00
C SER A 6 22.11 -4.14 -25.64
N GLY A 7 22.08 -2.82 -25.84
CA GLY A 7 20.94 -2.10 -26.45
C GLY A 7 19.74 -1.90 -25.53
N LEU A 8 19.79 -2.41 -24.29
CA LEU A 8 18.72 -2.29 -23.30
C LEU A 8 18.76 -0.91 -22.61
N VAL A 9 17.57 -0.35 -22.38
CA VAL A 9 17.40 0.89 -21.61
C VAL A 9 17.42 0.53 -20.13
N VAL A 10 18.37 1.08 -19.38
CA VAL A 10 18.44 0.89 -17.93
C VAL A 10 17.33 1.74 -17.29
N ILE A 11 16.21 1.08 -16.97
CA ILE A 11 15.10 1.68 -16.24
C ILE A 11 15.35 1.45 -14.75
N ASN A 12 15.36 2.52 -13.96
CA ASN A 12 15.51 2.43 -12.52
C ASN A 12 14.29 1.67 -11.93
N LYS A 13 14.56 0.60 -11.17
CA LYS A 13 13.57 -0.25 -10.50
C LYS A 13 12.59 0.54 -9.62
N PHE A 14 12.98 1.73 -9.17
CA PHE A 14 12.21 2.56 -8.26
C PHE A 14 11.30 3.60 -8.96
N ILE A 15 11.21 3.59 -10.30
CA ILE A 15 10.36 4.55 -11.02
C ILE A 15 8.87 4.40 -10.68
N ASP A 16 8.41 3.18 -10.40
CA ASP A 16 7.00 2.90 -10.05
C ASP A 16 6.73 2.89 -8.54
N GLN A 17 7.73 3.19 -7.70
CA GLN A 17 7.50 3.27 -6.27
C GLN A 17 6.76 4.56 -5.92
N LYS A 18 5.65 4.41 -5.20
CA LYS A 18 4.95 5.54 -4.61
C LYS A 18 5.90 6.30 -3.67
N PRO A 19 5.73 7.62 -3.52
CA PRO A 19 6.54 8.37 -2.58
C PRO A 19 6.27 7.87 -1.14
N MET A 20 7.36 7.62 -0.40
CA MET A 20 7.32 7.12 0.98
C MET A 20 8.27 7.93 1.85
N VAL A 21 7.91 8.11 3.12
CA VAL A 21 8.79 8.65 4.16
C VAL A 21 9.06 7.51 5.15
N GLY A 22 10.31 7.03 5.16
CA GLY A 22 10.65 5.80 5.88
C GLY A 22 9.78 4.62 5.43
N ASN A 23 9.01 4.04 6.34
CA ASN A 23 8.14 2.89 6.09
C ASN A 23 6.67 3.24 5.82
N TRP A 24 6.35 4.54 5.72
CA TRP A 24 4.99 5.05 5.56
C TRP A 24 4.81 5.65 4.16
N GLU A 25 3.69 5.31 3.51
CA GLU A 25 3.27 5.96 2.28
C GLU A 25 2.92 7.43 2.57
N MET A 26 3.15 8.33 1.61
CA MET A 26 2.92 9.77 1.78
C MET A 26 1.51 10.12 2.25
N ASP A 27 0.49 9.38 1.82
CA ASP A 27 -0.88 9.62 2.24
C ASP A 27 -1.12 9.33 3.73
N VAL A 28 -0.49 8.30 4.29
CA VAL A 28 -0.50 8.01 5.74
C VAL A 28 0.20 9.13 6.51
N VAL A 29 1.29 9.65 5.97
CA VAL A 29 2.06 10.75 6.59
C VAL A 29 1.24 12.05 6.61
N VAL A 30 0.51 12.36 5.53
CA VAL A 30 -0.37 13.54 5.47
C VAL A 30 -1.46 13.48 6.55
N VAL A 31 -2.05 12.30 6.78
CA VAL A 31 -3.04 12.12 7.85
C VAL A 31 -2.40 12.40 9.21
N PHE A 32 -1.20 11.89 9.48
CA PHE A 32 -0.49 12.17 10.73
C PHE A 32 -0.25 13.67 10.95
N ILE A 33 0.26 14.35 9.91
CA ILE A 33 0.52 15.79 9.96
C ILE A 33 -0.78 16.57 10.20
N GLY A 34 -1.90 16.16 9.61
CA GLY A 34 -3.21 16.75 9.86
C GLY A 34 -3.61 16.71 11.34
N PHE A 35 -3.44 15.56 12.00
CA PHE A 35 -3.71 15.43 13.44
C PHE A 35 -2.75 16.26 14.29
N CYS A 36 -1.46 16.31 13.94
CA CYS A 36 -0.50 17.18 14.62
C CYS A 36 -0.87 18.66 14.47
N TYR A 37 -1.26 19.09 13.27
CA TYR A 37 -1.69 20.46 13.02
C TYR A 37 -2.90 20.83 13.88
N VAL A 38 -3.92 19.97 13.91
CA VAL A 38 -5.12 20.15 14.75
C VAL A 38 -4.74 20.19 16.24
N GLY A 39 -3.88 19.28 16.70
CA GLY A 39 -3.49 19.20 18.12
C GLY A 39 -2.69 20.40 18.62
N PHE A 40 -1.85 21.02 17.77
CA PHE A 40 -0.99 22.14 18.16
C PHE A 40 -1.57 23.52 17.85
N PHE A 41 -2.28 23.70 16.73
CA PHE A 41 -2.71 25.01 16.26
C PHE A 41 -4.14 25.38 16.65
N ILE A 42 -4.98 24.41 17.03
CA ILE A 42 -6.31 24.72 17.55
C ILE A 42 -6.18 25.03 19.05
N PRO A 43 -6.64 26.21 19.51
CA PRO A 43 -6.51 26.59 20.91
C PRO A 43 -7.41 25.69 21.77
N GLN A 44 -6.78 24.70 22.40
CA GLN A 44 -7.39 23.80 23.37
C GLN A 44 -6.43 23.62 24.55
N SER A 45 -6.90 23.01 25.63
CA SER A 45 -6.02 22.72 26.77
C SER A 45 -4.91 21.75 26.35
N PHE A 46 -3.72 21.89 26.97
CA PHE A 46 -2.55 21.07 26.66
C PHE A 46 -2.83 19.55 26.72
N VAL A 47 -3.71 19.14 27.64
CA VAL A 47 -4.16 17.75 27.76
C VAL A 47 -4.89 17.28 26.50
N VAL A 48 -5.76 18.12 25.93
CA VAL A 48 -6.52 17.77 24.73
C VAL A 48 -5.62 17.69 23.51
N SER A 49 -4.63 18.58 23.40
CA SER A 49 -3.59 18.51 22.35
C SER A 49 -2.87 17.16 22.36
N ILE A 50 -2.47 16.67 23.53
CA ILE A 50 -1.80 15.36 23.66
C ILE A 50 -2.74 14.22 23.23
N VAL A 51 -4.01 14.25 23.65
CA VAL A 51 -5.00 13.22 23.29
C VAL A 51 -5.21 13.17 21.78
N ILE A 52 -5.31 14.33 21.11
CA ILE A 52 -5.48 14.42 19.65
C ILE A 52 -4.27 13.84 18.93
N VAL A 53 -3.05 14.16 19.37
CA VAL A 53 -1.82 13.62 18.76
C VAL A 53 -1.75 12.10 18.94
N LEU A 54 -2.04 11.58 20.13
CA LEU A 54 -2.09 10.13 20.39
C LEU A 54 -3.13 9.44 19.50
N MET A 55 -4.31 10.05 19.35
CA MET A 55 -5.35 9.54 18.44
C MET A 55 -4.87 9.52 16.98
N GLY A 56 -4.16 10.55 16.54
CA GLY A 56 -3.52 10.60 15.22
C GLY A 56 -2.48 9.51 15.00
N ILE A 57 -1.68 9.18 16.02
CA ILE A 57 -0.73 8.06 15.97
C ILE A 57 -1.48 6.74 15.81
N VAL A 58 -2.53 6.49 16.60
CA VAL A 58 -3.32 5.25 16.49
C VAL A 58 -4.00 5.14 15.12
N ALA A 59 -4.60 6.23 14.63
CA ALA A 59 -5.25 6.27 13.33
C ALA A 59 -4.27 5.96 12.19
N THR A 60 -3.06 6.52 12.23
CA THR A 60 -2.04 6.29 11.19
C THR A 60 -1.49 4.86 11.23
N MET A 61 -1.32 4.26 12.42
CA MET A 61 -0.98 2.84 12.55
C MET A 61 -2.06 1.93 11.96
N ILE A 62 -3.34 2.21 12.23
CA ILE A 62 -4.47 1.43 11.68
C ILE A 62 -4.52 1.58 10.16
N LEU A 63 -4.44 2.80 9.63
CA LEU A 63 -4.44 3.05 8.18
C LEU A 63 -3.27 2.35 7.48
N ASN A 64 -2.08 2.40 8.06
CA ASN A 64 -0.91 1.72 7.51
C ASN A 64 -1.11 0.19 7.52
N LYS A 65 -1.67 -0.37 8.60
CA LYS A 65 -2.02 -1.80 8.66
C LYS A 65 -3.07 -2.17 7.61
N LEU A 66 -4.12 -1.36 7.43
CA LEU A 66 -5.17 -1.60 6.43
C LEU A 66 -4.64 -1.54 5.00
N LYS A 67 -3.74 -0.60 4.69
CA LYS A 67 -3.07 -0.51 3.38
C LYS A 67 -2.13 -1.67 3.11
N LYS A 68 -1.40 -2.11 4.14
CA LYS A 68 -0.47 -3.27 4.06
C LYS A 68 -1.21 -4.61 4.07
N ALA A 69 -2.39 -4.67 4.67
CA ALA A 69 -3.27 -5.82 4.60
C ALA A 69 -3.65 -6.01 3.13
N LYS A 70 -2.94 -6.92 2.45
CA LYS A 70 -3.29 -7.41 1.11
C LYS A 70 -4.59 -8.23 1.18
N VAL A 71 -5.71 -7.59 1.51
CA VAL A 71 -7.04 -8.19 1.37
C VAL A 71 -7.44 -8.32 -0.10
N LYS A 72 -6.64 -7.75 -1.03
CA LYS A 72 -6.79 -7.90 -2.49
C LYS A 72 -6.83 -9.35 -2.98
N GLY A 73 -6.41 -10.33 -2.18
CA GLY A 73 -6.57 -11.76 -2.49
C GLY A 73 -7.45 -12.54 -1.52
N PHE A 74 -7.57 -12.11 -0.26
CA PHE A 74 -8.24 -12.88 0.79
C PHE A 74 -9.77 -12.96 0.59
N PHE A 75 -10.44 -11.84 0.27
CA PHE A 75 -11.87 -11.88 -0.07
C PHE A 75 -12.14 -12.65 -1.36
N LEU A 76 -11.26 -12.54 -2.36
CA LEU A 76 -11.35 -13.36 -3.57
C LEU A 76 -11.14 -14.84 -3.27
N HIS A 77 -10.28 -15.19 -2.32
CA HIS A 77 -10.03 -16.56 -1.88
C HIS A 77 -11.20 -17.15 -1.10
N ILE A 78 -11.82 -16.36 -0.21
CA ILE A 78 -13.06 -16.75 0.48
C ILE A 78 -14.20 -16.94 -0.53
N LEU A 79 -14.34 -16.02 -1.48
CA LEU A 79 -15.36 -16.10 -2.54
C LEU A 79 -15.15 -17.31 -3.46
N TYR A 80 -13.89 -17.69 -3.68
CA TYR A 80 -13.50 -18.92 -4.37
C TYR A 80 -13.89 -20.16 -3.57
N MET A 81 -13.59 -20.23 -2.27
CA MET A 81 -13.99 -21.36 -1.41
C MET A 81 -15.51 -21.51 -1.29
N LEU A 82 -16.25 -20.40 -1.26
CA LEU A 82 -17.72 -20.40 -1.20
C LEU A 82 -18.39 -20.70 -2.56
N GLY A 83 -17.63 -20.91 -3.63
CA GLY A 83 -18.16 -21.31 -4.94
C GLY A 83 -18.92 -20.23 -5.72
N LEU A 84 -18.98 -19.00 -5.20
CA LEU A 84 -19.73 -17.87 -5.78
C LEU A 84 -19.06 -17.28 -7.04
N ARG A 85 -17.76 -17.53 -7.23
CA ARG A 85 -17.03 -17.10 -8.42
C ARG A 85 -16.20 -18.25 -8.98
N LYS A 86 -16.71 -18.88 -10.03
CA LYS A 86 -15.95 -19.88 -10.79
C LYS A 86 -14.77 -19.18 -11.49
N PRO A 87 -13.53 -19.66 -11.34
CA PRO A 87 -12.39 -19.12 -12.06
C PRO A 87 -12.62 -19.32 -13.56
N LYS A 88 -12.50 -18.23 -14.35
CA LYS A 88 -12.46 -18.35 -15.81
C LYS A 88 -11.13 -19.03 -16.17
N THR A 89 -11.22 -20.33 -16.38
CA THR A 89 -10.27 -21.16 -17.14
C THR A 89 -8.85 -21.17 -16.57
N TYR A 90 -8.57 -22.08 -15.64
CA TYR A 90 -7.19 -22.51 -15.44
C TYR A 90 -6.74 -23.30 -16.68
N PRO A 91 -5.55 -23.06 -17.23
CA PRO A 91 -4.98 -24.00 -18.17
C PRO A 91 -4.84 -25.36 -17.46
N PRO A 92 -5.22 -26.46 -18.11
CA PRO A 92 -5.15 -27.77 -17.49
C PRO A 92 -3.70 -28.11 -17.10
N SER A 93 -3.53 -28.83 -16.00
CA SER A 93 -2.24 -29.02 -15.30
C SER A 93 -1.10 -29.60 -16.16
N TYR A 94 -1.42 -30.16 -17.32
CA TYR A 94 -0.47 -30.70 -18.29
C TYR A 94 0.07 -29.67 -19.30
N MET A 95 -0.49 -28.46 -19.38
CA MET A 95 0.00 -27.41 -20.29
C MET A 95 1.02 -26.51 -19.60
N ARG A 96 2.31 -26.70 -19.92
CA ARG A 96 3.38 -25.72 -19.65
C ARG A 96 3.68 -24.96 -20.94
N TYR A 97 3.10 -23.77 -21.11
CA TYR A 97 3.54 -22.88 -22.19
C TYR A 97 4.93 -22.33 -21.83
N PHE A 98 5.95 -22.74 -22.56
CA PHE A 98 7.25 -22.07 -22.58
C PHE A 98 7.05 -20.70 -23.24
N LEU A 99 7.04 -19.64 -22.46
CA LEU A 99 7.15 -18.26 -22.95
C LEU A 99 8.61 -18.00 -23.31
N GLY A 100 9.08 -18.61 -24.39
CA GLY A 100 10.38 -18.36 -25.00
C GLY A 100 10.16 -18.01 -26.47
N GLY A 101 10.21 -16.71 -26.77
CA GLY A 101 10.08 -16.13 -28.10
C GLY A 101 10.23 -14.62 -28.00
#